data_AF-A0A7Y1QD64-F1
#
_entry.id   AF-A0A7Y1QD64-F1
#
_cell.length_a   1.000
_cell.length_b   1.000
_cell.length_c   1.000
_cell.angle_alpha   90.00
_cell.angle_beta   90.00
_cell.angle_gamma   90.00
#
_symmetry.space_group_name_H-M   'P 1'
#
loop_
_entity.id
_entity.type
_entity.pdbx_description
1 polymer ?
#
loop_
_entity_poly.entity_id
_entity_poly.type
_entity_poly.pdbx_seq_one_letter_code
_entity_poly.pdbx_strand_id
1 'polypeptide(L)'
;MIEIEEYQRDNDSSPFDEWFSSLSVPAATRVSTALVRLETGNTSNIKWFDGLGEYRIDWEPGLRIYLIREGHRLIILFGGGDKSSQKRDIKVVKSLINEYQRDKKLKQKR
;
A
#
# COMPACT_ATOMS: atom_id res chain seq x y z
N MET A 1 7.61 15.13 8.58
CA MET A 1 7.06 14.81 7.25
C MET A 1 7.16 13.30 7.10
N ILE A 2 6.09 12.63 6.66
CA ILE A 2 6.11 11.18 6.48
C ILE A 2 6.51 10.92 5.03
N GLU A 3 7.52 10.09 4.80
CA GLU A 3 7.89 9.68 3.45
C GLU A 3 6.97 8.53 3.03
N ILE A 4 6.34 8.64 1.86
CA ILE A 4 5.58 7.54 1.27
C ILE A 4 6.40 6.98 0.12
N GLU A 5 6.68 5.69 0.18
CA GLU A 5 7.34 4.94 -0.88
C GLU A 5 6.39 3.83 -1.32
N GLU A 6 6.37 3.50 -2.61
CA GLU A 6 5.72 2.28 -3.08
C GLU A 6 6.72 1.14 -3.19
N TYR A 7 6.24 -0.08 -2.98
CA TYR A 7 7.04 -1.27 -3.14
C TYR A 7 7.20 -1.60 -4.62
N GLN A 8 8.39 -1.35 -5.13
CA GLN A 8 8.81 -1.74 -6.46
C GLN A 8 9.60 -3.05 -6.39
N ARG A 9 9.17 -4.05 -7.16
CA ARG A 9 9.91 -5.32 -7.30
C ARG A 9 11.16 -5.13 -8.17
N ASP A 10 12.10 -6.07 -8.12
CA ASP A 10 13.33 -6.04 -8.92
C ASP A 10 13.11 -5.94 -10.44
N ASN A 11 11.92 -6.28 -10.93
CA ASN A 11 11.57 -6.21 -12.35
C ASN A 11 10.82 -4.91 -12.72
N ASP A 12 10.98 -3.83 -11.95
CA ASP A 12 10.32 -2.54 -12.13
C ASP A 12 8.78 -2.57 -11.98
N SER A 13 8.18 -3.74 -11.74
CA SER A 13 6.74 -3.93 -11.53
C SER A 13 6.36 -3.56 -10.09
N SER A 14 5.44 -2.61 -9.98
CA SER A 14 4.78 -2.20 -8.74
C SER A 14 3.39 -2.84 -8.68
N PRO A 15 3.11 -3.75 -7.73
CA PRO A 15 1.77 -4.33 -7.55
C PRO A 15 0.71 -3.25 -7.27
N PHE A 16 1.14 -2.14 -6.66
CA PHE A 16 0.31 -0.96 -6.48
C PHE A 16 0.00 -0.28 -7.81
N ASP A 17 0.98 -0.08 -8.69
CA ASP A 17 0.77 0.56 -10.00
C ASP A 17 -0.12 -0.28 -10.91
N GLU A 18 0.06 -1.61 -10.94
CA GLU A 18 -0.83 -2.51 -11.70
C GLU A 18 -2.29 -2.39 -11.22
N TRP A 19 -2.49 -2.33 -9.91
CA TRP A 19 -3.82 -2.09 -9.35
C TRP A 19 -4.31 -0.68 -9.65
N PHE A 20 -3.47 0.34 -9.48
CA PHE A 20 -3.82 1.74 -9.68
C PHE A 20 -4.21 2.01 -11.14
N SER A 21 -3.50 1.41 -12.08
CA SER A 21 -3.79 1.43 -13.51
C SER A 21 -5.10 0.72 -13.87
N SER A 22 -5.56 -0.22 -13.04
CA SER A 22 -6.87 -0.87 -13.20
C SER A 22 -8.04 -0.01 -12.68
N LEU A 23 -7.75 1.06 -11.92
CA LEU A 23 -8.77 1.94 -11.36
C LEU A 23 -9.30 2.93 -12.41
N SER A 24 -10.54 3.37 -12.21
CA SER A 24 -11.09 4.49 -12.96
C SER A 24 -10.42 5.81 -12.56
N VAL A 25 -10.38 6.78 -13.48
CA VAL A 25 -9.80 8.13 -13.26
C VAL A 25 -10.29 8.78 -11.94
N PRO A 26 -11.59 8.71 -11.57
CA PRO A 26 -12.06 9.24 -10.28
C PRO A 26 -11.45 8.52 -9.07
N ALA A 27 -11.31 7.19 -9.13
CA ALA A 27 -10.71 6.39 -8.06
C ALA A 27 -9.21 6.68 -7.92
N ALA A 28 -8.47 6.74 -9.02
CA ALA A 28 -7.06 7.12 -9.05
C ALA A 28 -6.82 8.49 -8.39
N THR A 29 -7.62 9.50 -8.75
CA THR A 29 -7.52 10.86 -8.17
C THR A 29 -7.72 10.86 -6.65
N ARG A 30 -8.66 10.05 -6.16
CA ARG A 30 -8.94 9.92 -4.72
C ARG A 30 -7.79 9.24 -3.99
N VAL A 31 -7.22 8.19 -4.58
CA VAL A 31 -6.03 7.52 -4.05
C VAL A 31 -4.87 8.51 -3.96
N SER A 32 -4.57 9.26 -5.01
CA SER A 32 -3.51 10.29 -4.97
C SER A 32 -3.77 11.34 -3.89
N THR A 33 -5.02 11.82 -3.76
CA THR A 33 -5.40 12.78 -2.71
C THR A 33 -5.19 12.19 -1.31
N ALA A 34 -5.51 10.91 -1.13
CA ALA A 34 -5.29 10.18 0.11
C ALA A 34 -3.80 10.04 0.43
N LEU A 35 -2.96 9.73 -0.55
CA LEU A 35 -1.51 9.66 -0.38
C LEU A 35 -0.93 11.00 0.07
N VAL A 36 -1.30 12.10 -0.60
CA VAL A 36 -0.86 13.44 -0.19
C VAL A 36 -1.30 13.76 1.25
N ARG A 37 -2.52 13.39 1.64
CA ARG A 37 -2.98 13.54 3.04
C ARG A 37 -2.16 12.71 4.01
N LEU A 38 -1.78 11.49 3.63
CA LEU A 38 -0.90 10.64 4.44
C LEU A 38 0.50 11.26 4.61
N GLU A 39 1.09 11.85 3.57
CA GLU A 39 2.39 12.54 3.64
C GLU A 39 2.37 13.72 4.62
N THR A 40 1.25 14.44 4.65
CA THR A 40 1.03 15.54 5.62
C THR A 40 0.85 15.08 7.06
N GLY A 41 0.87 13.76 7.33
CA GLY A 41 0.77 13.18 8.67
C GLY A 41 -0.63 12.73 9.05
N ASN A 42 -1.60 12.72 8.12
CA ASN A 42 -2.96 12.29 8.41
C ASN A 42 -3.12 10.76 8.35
N THR A 43 -2.48 10.06 9.29
CA THR A 43 -2.46 8.60 9.38
C THR A 43 -3.63 8.02 10.18
N SER A 44 -4.58 8.84 10.64
CA SER A 44 -5.69 8.40 11.50
C SER A 44 -6.64 7.41 10.81
N ASN A 45 -6.70 7.43 9.47
CA ASN A 45 -7.47 6.45 8.69
C ASN A 45 -6.70 5.15 8.41
N ILE A 46 -5.45 5.01 8.90
CA ILE A 46 -4.68 3.75 8.80
C ILE A 46 -5.01 2.88 10.00
N LYS A 47 -5.52 1.68 9.72
CA LYS A 47 -5.68 0.62 10.71
C LYS A 47 -4.45 -0.29 10.69
N TRP A 48 -3.66 -0.26 11.76
CA TRP A 48 -2.51 -1.14 11.95
C TRP A 48 -2.92 -2.50 12.56
N PHE A 49 -2.43 -3.60 11.99
CA PHE A 49 -2.61 -4.96 12.49
C PHE A 49 -1.41 -5.83 12.07
N ASP A 50 -0.80 -6.55 13.01
CA ASP A 50 0.33 -7.48 12.76
C ASP A 50 1.48 -6.88 11.91
N GLY A 51 1.77 -5.59 12.06
CA GLY A 51 2.80 -4.87 11.28
C GLY A 51 2.36 -4.40 9.89
N LEU A 52 1.13 -4.69 9.49
CA LEU A 52 0.48 -4.22 8.27
C LEU A 52 -0.52 -3.10 8.58
N GLY A 53 -0.46 -2.01 7.84
CA GLY A 53 -1.43 -0.92 7.84
C GLY A 53 -2.41 -1.08 6.69
N GLU A 54 -3.72 -1.01 6.97
CA GLU A 54 -4.77 -0.88 5.98
C GLU A 54 -5.33 0.55 6.05
N TYR A 55 -5.09 1.33 5.01
CA TYR A 55 -5.70 2.63 4.84
C TYR A 55 -7.02 2.48 4.09
N ARG A 56 -8.13 2.87 4.71
CA ARG A 56 -9.45 2.82 4.10
C ARG A 56 -9.80 4.18 3.51
N ILE A 57 -10.18 4.19 2.25
CA ILE A 57 -10.74 5.37 1.60
C ILE A 57 -12.24 5.18 1.55
N ASP A 58 -12.97 6.08 2.20
CA ASP A 58 -14.44 6.15 2.16
C ASP A 58 -14.91 6.59 0.76
N TRP A 59 -14.91 5.64 -0.17
CA TRP A 59 -15.31 5.80 -1.56
C TRP A 59 -16.03 4.53 -2.01
N GLU A 60 -17.22 4.60 -2.61
CA GLU A 60 -17.89 3.43 -3.22
C GLU A 60 -17.18 3.12 -4.55
N PRO A 61 -16.34 2.07 -4.64
CA PRO A 61 -16.62 0.66 -4.27
C PRO A 61 -15.93 0.11 -3.00
N GLY A 62 -15.15 0.92 -2.29
CA GLY A 62 -14.48 0.60 -1.03
C GLY A 62 -12.99 0.36 -1.21
N LEU A 63 -12.25 1.42 -1.56
CA LEU A 63 -10.79 1.32 -1.81
C LEU A 63 -10.01 1.17 -0.49
N ARG A 64 -8.99 0.32 -0.54
CA ARG A 64 -8.09 0.04 0.59
C ARG A 64 -6.66 0.01 0.11
N ILE A 65 -5.76 0.60 0.85
CA ILE A 65 -4.34 0.57 0.55
C ILE A 65 -3.64 -0.17 1.68
N TYR A 66 -2.90 -1.22 1.31
CA TYR A 66 -2.10 -2.02 2.21
C TYR A 66 -0.67 -1.49 2.21
N LEU A 67 -0.22 -1.04 3.36
CA LEU A 67 1.07 -0.37 3.54
C LEU A 67 1.71 -0.79 4.86
N ILE A 68 3.02 -0.74 4.95
CA ILE A 68 3.77 -1.01 6.19
C ILE A 68 4.45 0.27 6.66
N ARG A 69 4.74 0.36 7.96
CA ARG A 69 5.46 1.51 8.52
C ARG A 69 6.86 1.10 8.93
N GLU A 70 7.83 1.84 8.44
CA GLU A 70 9.24 1.72 8.81
C GLU A 70 9.75 3.07 9.32
N GLY A 71 9.72 3.24 10.65
CA GLY A 71 10.10 4.49 11.29
C GLY A 71 9.21 5.67 10.84
N HIS A 72 9.79 6.53 10.00
CA HIS A 72 9.14 7.71 9.40
C HIS A 72 8.66 7.49 7.96
N ARG A 73 8.87 6.29 7.41
CA ARG A 73 8.47 5.92 6.06
C ARG A 73 7.25 5.01 6.07
N LEU A 74 6.36 5.18 5.10
CA LEU A 74 5.25 4.30 4.81
C LEU A 74 5.51 3.63 3.46
N ILE A 75 5.64 2.31 3.44
CA ILE A 75 5.83 1.57 2.19
C ILE A 75 4.49 0.97 1.75
N ILE A 76 3.96 1.43 0.63
CA ILE A 76 2.75 0.90 0.00
C ILE A 76 3.09 -0.42 -0.67
N LEU A 77 2.47 -1.51 -0.23
CA LEU A 77 2.70 -2.83 -0.81
C LEU A 77 1.72 -3.13 -1.93
N PHE A 78 0.45 -2.83 -1.73
CA PHE A 78 -0.63 -3.19 -2.64
C PHE A 78 -1.86 -2.32 -2.40
N GLY A 79 -2.64 -2.06 -3.45
CA GLY A 79 -3.98 -1.49 -3.32
C GLY A 79 -5.05 -2.55 -3.60
N GLY A 80 -6.08 -2.60 -2.77
CA GLY A 80 -7.24 -3.48 -2.92
C GLY A 80 -8.51 -2.65 -3.17
N GLY A 81 -9.28 -3.01 -4.20
CA GLY A 81 -10.39 -2.19 -4.68
C GLY A 81 -11.79 -2.64 -4.25
N ASP A 82 -11.94 -3.83 -3.66
CA ASP A 82 -13.26 -4.41 -3.44
C ASP A 82 -13.35 -5.27 -2.18
N LYS A 83 -14.47 -5.15 -1.46
CA LYS A 83 -14.74 -5.92 -0.23
C LYS A 83 -14.77 -7.44 -0.48
N SER A 84 -15.13 -7.87 -1.68
CA SER A 84 -15.22 -9.29 -2.09
C SER A 84 -13.84 -9.90 -2.34
N SER A 85 -12.85 -9.08 -2.69
CA SER A 85 -11.46 -9.51 -2.97
C SER A 85 -10.57 -9.53 -1.73
N GLN A 86 -11.02 -8.98 -0.60
CA GLN A 86 -10.23 -8.84 0.64
C GLN A 86 -9.46 -10.11 1.04
N LYS A 87 -10.05 -11.31 0.94
CA LYS A 87 -9.35 -12.56 1.30
C LYS A 87 -8.17 -12.86 0.37
N ARG A 88 -8.31 -12.60 -0.93
CA ARG A 88 -7.22 -12.75 -1.91
C ARG A 88 -6.18 -11.66 -1.70
N ASP A 89 -6.62 -10.42 -1.50
CA ASP A 89 -5.74 -9.28 -1.28
C ASP A 89 -4.85 -9.50 -0.05
N ILE A 90 -5.41 -9.96 1.08
CA ILE A 90 -4.64 -10.30 2.28
C ILE A 90 -3.60 -11.39 1.98
N LYS A 91 -3.93 -12.39 1.15
CA LYS A 91 -2.99 -13.45 0.79
C LYS A 91 -1.84 -12.90 -0.08
N VAL A 92 -2.15 -12.04 -1.04
CA VAL A 92 -1.17 -11.37 -1.90
C VAL A 92 -0.27 -10.46 -1.06
N VAL A 93 -0.85 -9.61 -0.22
CA VAL A 93 -0.11 -8.70 0.67
C VAL A 93 0.79 -9.48 1.61
N LYS A 94 0.34 -10.58 2.20
CA LYS A 94 1.20 -11.44 3.03
C LYS A 94 2.38 -12.01 2.25
N SER A 95 2.21 -12.38 0.98
CA SER A 95 3.33 -12.78 0.12
C SER A 95 4.29 -11.62 -0.12
N LEU A 96 3.76 -10.45 -0.47
CA LEU A 96 4.53 -9.24 -0.73
C LEU A 96 5.34 -8.78 0.50
N ILE A 97 4.77 -8.89 1.71
CA ILE A 97 5.51 -8.60 2.95
C ILE A 97 6.71 -9.54 3.10
N ASN A 98 6.54 -10.84 2.82
CA ASN A 98 7.63 -11.81 2.91
C ASN A 98 8.72 -11.54 1.86
N GLU A 99 8.32 -11.20 0.64
CA GLU A 99 9.23 -10.76 -0.44
C GLU A 99 9.99 -9.50 -0.01
N TYR A 100 9.28 -8.44 0.40
CA TYR A 100 9.85 -7.19 0.89
C TYR A 100 10.85 -7.41 2.03
N GLN A 101 10.53 -8.25 3.01
CA GLN A 101 11.45 -8.56 4.11
C GLN A 101 12.71 -9.30 3.65
N ARG A 102 12.62 -10.16 2.63
CA ARG A 102 13.80 -10.79 2.01
C ARG A 102 14.64 -9.75 1.28
N ASP A 103 14.03 -8.93 0.44
CA ASP A 103 14.76 -7.94 -0.37
C ASP A 103 15.39 -6.86 0.51
N LYS A 104 14.70 -6.44 1.57
CA LYS A 104 15.26 -5.55 2.58
C LYS A 104 16.49 -6.16 3.26
N LYS A 105 16.44 -7.45 3.64
CA LYS A 105 17.61 -8.14 4.24
C LYS A 105 18.78 -8.25 3.26
N LEU A 106 18.51 -8.43 1.96
CA LEU A 106 19.54 -8.46 0.93
C LEU A 106 20.16 -7.08 0.70
N LYS A 107 19.34 -6.02 0.65
CA LYS A 107 19.80 -4.62 0.50
C LYS A 107 20.56 -4.12 1.73
N GLN A 108 20.20 -4.54 2.94
CA GLN A 108 20.88 -4.14 4.19
C GLN A 108 22.20 -4.89 4.44
N LYS A 109 22.46 -6.00 3.73
CA LYS A 109 23.70 -6.78 3.84
C LYS A 109 24.79 -6.41 2.83
N ARG A 110 24.48 -5.50 1.90
CA ARG A 110 25.43 -4.92 0.95
C ARG A 110 25.99 -3.61 1.48
#